data_AF-C6HS51-F1
#
_entry.id   AF-C6HS51-F1
#
_cell.length_a   1.000
_cell.length_b   1.000
_cell.length_c   1.000
_cell.angle_alpha   90.00
_cell.angle_beta   90.00
_cell.angle_gamma   90.00
#
_symmetry.space_group_name_H-M   'P 1'
#
loop_
_entity.id
_entity.type
_entity.pdbx_description
1 polymer ?
#
loop_
_entity_poly.entity_id
_entity_poly.type
_entity_poly.pdbx_seq_one_letter_code
_entity_poly.pdbx_strand_id
1 'polypeptide(L)'
;MVNNKPDVPPETLTFEDVSGTAIDSLKIKVEKVNWFSTYRVHHRVASKFRSGRAFLVGDAGHIHSPAGGQGMNTGIGDAVNLAWKLAAVLQGHADPSLLDSFEEERIPFARALIQRTDQAFSIATSGGFLADIARSYIVPWILPVAMRLPGATDYAFRILSQTHITYRGTSCVGGVAGHVHGGDRLPYTTAIGLDNYEALSQIAWQVHVYGTPKEEMIAWCRDKDVALHAFDWTEDCKGVGFARDAAYLLRPDSYVAFANLSGMPAQFEEYLGACGIRKLST
;
A
#
# COMPACT_ATOMS: atom_id res chain seq x y z
N MET A 1 11.30 -1.35 -26.06
CA MET A 1 11.17 -1.17 -27.52
C MET A 1 12.17 -0.10 -27.92
N VAL A 2 12.98 -0.38 -28.93
CA VAL A 2 14.00 0.56 -29.42
C VAL A 2 13.34 1.43 -30.50
N ASN A 3 13.48 2.74 -30.37
CA ASN A 3 13.01 3.68 -31.39
C ASN A 3 13.96 3.59 -32.61
N ASN A 4 13.44 3.22 -33.78
CA ASN A 4 14.24 3.15 -35.01
C ASN A 4 14.54 4.53 -35.63
N LYS A 5 13.97 5.61 -35.07
CA LYS A 5 14.21 7.01 -35.44
C LYS A 5 14.46 7.86 -34.18
N PRO A 6 15.65 7.76 -33.55
CA PRO A 6 15.93 8.35 -32.23
C PRO A 6 15.76 9.88 -32.14
N ASP A 7 15.83 10.58 -33.28
CA ASP A 7 15.77 12.06 -33.34
C ASP A 7 14.37 12.63 -33.63
N VAL A 8 13.36 11.77 -33.72
CA VAL A 8 11.97 12.19 -33.99
C VAL A 8 11.23 12.47 -32.67
N PRO A 9 10.48 13.58 -32.57
CA PRO A 9 9.69 13.87 -31.37
C PRO A 9 8.74 12.71 -31.02
N PRO A 10 8.64 12.29 -29.74
CA PRO A 10 7.86 11.11 -29.35
C PRO A 10 6.39 11.17 -29.78
N GLU A 11 5.80 12.35 -29.80
CA GLU A 11 4.43 12.62 -30.24
C GLU A 11 4.17 12.38 -31.73
N THR A 12 5.23 12.25 -32.54
CA THR A 12 5.13 12.01 -33.99
C THR A 12 5.44 10.57 -34.38
N LEU A 13 5.82 9.72 -33.41
CA LEU A 13 6.10 8.30 -33.66
C LEU A 13 4.80 7.53 -33.94
N THR A 14 4.82 6.71 -34.98
CA THR A 14 3.74 5.74 -35.23
C THR A 14 4.08 4.37 -34.64
N PHE A 15 3.12 3.44 -34.66
CA PHE A 15 3.35 2.07 -34.23
C PHE A 15 4.42 1.38 -35.09
N GLU A 16 4.42 1.65 -36.39
CA GLU A 16 5.36 1.09 -37.37
C GLU A 16 6.81 1.49 -37.05
N ASP A 17 7.03 2.70 -36.50
CA ASP A 17 8.36 3.20 -36.15
C ASP A 17 9.03 2.42 -35.00
N VAL A 18 8.25 1.72 -34.15
CA VAL A 18 8.76 1.04 -32.94
C VAL A 18 8.48 -0.46 -32.89
N SER A 19 7.58 -0.97 -33.74
CA SER A 19 7.09 -2.35 -33.67
C SER A 19 8.02 -3.37 -34.32
N GLY A 20 8.81 -2.98 -35.32
CA GLY A 20 9.62 -3.90 -36.14
C GLY A 20 10.46 -4.87 -35.32
N THR A 21 11.28 -4.35 -34.40
CA THR A 21 12.15 -5.19 -33.54
C THR A 21 11.36 -6.16 -32.65
N ALA A 22 10.19 -5.74 -32.15
CA ALA A 22 9.37 -6.57 -31.27
C ALA A 22 8.62 -7.66 -32.05
N ILE A 23 8.06 -7.33 -33.21
CA ILE A 23 7.37 -8.26 -34.11
C ILE A 23 8.34 -9.33 -34.62
N ASP A 24 9.53 -8.93 -35.05
CA ASP A 24 10.54 -9.84 -35.59
C ASP A 24 11.09 -10.79 -34.53
N SER A 25 11.33 -10.28 -33.30
CA SER A 25 11.85 -11.09 -32.20
C SER A 25 10.81 -12.04 -31.60
N LEU A 26 9.55 -11.63 -31.50
CA LEU A 26 8.47 -12.44 -30.95
C LEU A 26 7.80 -13.34 -32.00
N LYS A 27 8.08 -13.15 -33.30
CA LYS A 27 7.48 -13.87 -34.43
C LYS A 27 5.94 -13.83 -34.42
N ILE A 28 5.36 -12.67 -34.12
CA ILE A 28 3.91 -12.47 -34.03
C ILE A 28 3.38 -11.69 -35.24
N LYS A 29 2.09 -11.87 -35.59
CA LYS A 29 1.39 -11.07 -36.60
C LYS A 29 0.37 -10.16 -35.92
N VAL A 30 0.45 -8.85 -36.14
CA VAL A 30 -0.52 -7.87 -35.63
C VAL A 30 -1.62 -7.66 -36.67
N GLU A 31 -2.86 -7.99 -36.34
CA GLU A 31 -4.01 -7.83 -37.26
C GLU A 31 -4.68 -6.46 -37.14
N LYS A 32 -4.74 -5.91 -35.92
CA LYS A 32 -5.37 -4.61 -35.63
C LYS A 32 -4.70 -3.93 -34.45
N VAL A 33 -4.34 -2.65 -34.61
CA VAL A 33 -3.87 -1.79 -33.52
C VAL A 33 -5.05 -0.98 -33.01
N ASN A 34 -5.49 -1.24 -31.77
CA ASN A 34 -6.58 -0.46 -31.15
C ASN A 34 -6.06 0.83 -30.49
N TRP A 35 -4.86 0.80 -29.91
CA TRP A 35 -4.22 1.95 -29.29
C TRP A 35 -2.70 1.76 -29.21
N PHE A 36 -1.96 2.85 -29.30
CA PHE A 36 -0.51 2.91 -29.15
C PHE A 36 -0.11 4.20 -28.44
N SER A 37 0.94 4.14 -27.63
CA SER A 37 1.55 5.31 -27.00
C SER A 37 3.02 5.07 -26.71
N THR A 38 3.77 6.16 -26.64
CA THR A 38 5.17 6.18 -26.23
C THR A 38 5.27 6.80 -24.84
N TYR A 39 6.20 6.28 -24.03
CA TYR A 39 6.49 6.84 -22.72
C TYR A 39 8.00 6.94 -22.53
N ARG A 40 8.43 7.95 -21.78
CA ARG A 40 9.79 8.05 -21.29
C ARG A 40 9.84 7.51 -19.88
N VAL A 41 10.82 6.66 -19.62
CA VAL A 41 11.06 6.15 -18.28
C VAL A 41 11.67 7.28 -17.46
N HIS A 42 10.89 7.76 -16.50
CA HIS A 42 11.34 8.73 -15.51
C HIS A 42 11.04 8.18 -14.12
N HIS A 43 12.01 8.34 -13.23
CA HIS A 43 11.88 8.06 -11.81
C HIS A 43 12.06 9.37 -11.07
N ARG A 44 10.97 9.91 -10.54
CA ARG A 44 10.99 11.17 -9.79
C ARG A 44 10.02 11.09 -8.62
N VAL A 45 10.43 11.64 -7.49
CA VAL A 45 9.57 11.88 -6.33
C VAL A 45 9.67 13.36 -5.99
N ALA A 46 8.52 13.99 -5.72
CA ALA A 46 8.50 15.32 -5.15
C ALA A 46 9.25 15.33 -3.81
N SER A 47 9.99 16.41 -3.55
CA SER A 47 10.72 16.55 -2.29
C SER A 47 9.80 16.65 -1.07
N LYS A 48 8.56 17.12 -1.29
CA LYS A 48 7.47 17.22 -0.32
C LYS A 48 6.15 16.81 -0.97
N PHE A 49 5.30 16.15 -0.21
CA PHE A 49 3.92 15.81 -0.57
C PHE A 49 2.93 16.82 0.03
N ARG A 50 3.36 17.61 1.02
CA ARG A 50 2.58 18.71 1.59
C ARG A 50 3.36 20.02 1.56
N SER A 51 2.68 21.10 1.17
CA SER A 51 3.14 22.48 1.36
C SER A 51 1.99 23.34 1.88
N GLY A 52 1.95 23.54 3.19
CA GLY A 52 0.84 24.22 3.87
C GLY A 52 -0.49 23.49 3.63
N ARG A 53 -1.33 24.06 2.76
CA ARG A 53 -2.66 23.53 2.38
C ARG A 53 -2.69 22.86 1.00
N ALA A 54 -1.55 22.78 0.30
CA ALA A 54 -1.43 22.08 -0.97
C ALA A 54 -0.85 20.68 -0.76
N PHE A 55 -1.42 19.69 -1.44
CA PHE A 55 -1.05 18.29 -1.35
C PHE A 55 -0.81 17.70 -2.74
N LEU A 56 0.15 16.79 -2.85
CA LEU A 56 0.45 16.02 -4.07
C LEU A 56 0.11 14.55 -3.85
N VAL A 57 -0.56 13.94 -4.83
CA VAL A 57 -1.09 12.57 -4.79
C VAL A 57 -0.84 11.91 -6.15
N GLY A 58 -0.46 10.63 -6.18
CA GLY A 58 -0.22 9.89 -7.42
C GLY A 58 0.89 10.50 -8.27
N ASP A 59 0.71 10.53 -9.60
CA ASP A 59 1.71 11.00 -10.57
C ASP A 59 2.20 12.44 -10.34
N ALA A 60 1.44 13.27 -9.61
CA ALA A 60 1.88 14.60 -9.21
C ALA A 60 2.98 14.55 -8.12
N GLY A 61 2.96 13.53 -7.25
CA GLY A 61 3.93 13.32 -6.18
C GLY A 61 5.06 12.37 -6.58
N HIS A 62 4.80 11.38 -7.43
CA HIS A 62 5.79 10.39 -7.85
C HIS A 62 5.48 9.81 -9.22
N ILE A 63 6.51 9.68 -10.06
CA ILE A 63 6.43 8.94 -11.32
C ILE A 63 7.52 7.88 -11.32
N HIS A 64 7.19 6.71 -11.84
CA HIS A 64 8.10 5.57 -11.97
C HIS A 64 7.80 4.80 -13.25
N SER A 65 8.70 3.88 -13.63
CA SER A 65 8.47 2.99 -14.77
C SER A 65 7.11 2.26 -14.63
N PRO A 66 6.32 2.12 -15.72
CA PRO A 66 5.07 1.38 -15.69
C PRO A 66 5.28 -0.13 -15.49
N ALA A 67 6.52 -0.61 -15.53
CA ALA A 67 6.86 -2.00 -15.23
C ALA A 67 6.32 -2.39 -13.85
N GLY A 68 5.29 -3.25 -13.82
CA GLY A 68 4.61 -3.69 -12.59
C GLY A 68 3.23 -3.07 -12.34
N GLY A 69 2.77 -2.10 -13.14
CA GLY A 69 1.39 -1.57 -13.06
C GLY A 69 1.07 -0.83 -11.75
N GLN A 70 2.07 -0.23 -11.11
CA GLN A 70 1.96 0.25 -9.73
C GLN A 70 1.48 1.70 -9.57
N GLY A 71 1.59 2.54 -10.61
CA GLY A 71 1.37 3.99 -10.49
C GLY A 71 -0.05 4.35 -10.02
N MET A 72 -1.06 3.88 -10.76
CA MET A 72 -2.47 4.11 -10.39
C MET A 72 -2.82 3.53 -9.01
N ASN A 73 -2.35 2.32 -8.71
CA ASN A 73 -2.61 1.67 -7.43
C ASN A 73 -2.04 2.48 -6.26
N THR A 74 -0.81 2.97 -6.39
CA THR A 74 -0.18 3.82 -5.38
C THR A 74 -0.88 5.17 -5.26
N GLY A 75 -1.27 5.80 -6.36
CA GLY A 75 -2.01 7.06 -6.34
C GLY A 75 -3.37 6.95 -5.66
N ILE A 76 -4.10 5.84 -5.86
CA ILE A 76 -5.33 5.54 -5.11
C ILE A 76 -5.03 5.40 -3.62
N GLY A 77 -3.97 4.66 -3.26
CA GLY A 77 -3.55 4.52 -1.86
C GLY A 77 -3.19 5.85 -1.19
N ASP A 78 -2.53 6.76 -1.92
CA ASP A 78 -2.23 8.11 -1.46
C ASP A 78 -3.52 8.90 -1.20
N ALA A 79 -4.48 8.83 -2.13
CA ALA A 79 -5.76 9.53 -2.01
C ALA A 79 -6.57 9.04 -0.82
N VAL A 80 -6.69 7.71 -0.64
CA VAL A 80 -7.41 7.09 0.49
C VAL A 80 -6.77 7.50 1.83
N ASN A 81 -5.44 7.52 1.90
CA ASN A 81 -4.72 7.93 3.10
C ASN A 81 -4.96 9.40 3.47
N LEU A 82 -4.94 10.31 2.48
CA LEU A 82 -5.15 11.73 2.69
C LEU A 82 -6.61 12.08 2.99
N ALA A 83 -7.56 11.42 2.31
CA ALA A 83 -8.96 11.80 2.32
C ALA A 83 -9.57 11.82 3.73
N TRP A 84 -9.35 10.77 4.52
CA TRP A 84 -9.93 10.69 5.87
C TRP A 84 -9.30 11.69 6.83
N LYS A 85 -7.99 11.94 6.71
CA LYS A 85 -7.25 12.93 7.52
C LYS A 85 -7.76 14.34 7.23
N LEU A 86 -7.94 14.63 5.94
CA LEU A 86 -8.46 15.92 5.48
C LEU A 86 -9.90 16.14 5.94
N ALA A 87 -10.77 15.13 5.81
CA ALA A 87 -12.14 15.19 6.29
C ALA A 87 -12.18 15.44 7.81
N ALA A 88 -11.40 14.69 8.60
CA ALA A 88 -11.36 14.85 10.06
C ALA A 88 -10.92 16.26 10.48
N VAL A 89 -9.92 16.84 9.82
CA VAL A 89 -9.47 18.21 10.11
C VAL A 89 -10.53 19.25 9.70
N LEU A 90 -11.14 19.10 8.54
CA LEU A 90 -12.18 20.03 8.04
C LEU A 90 -13.43 20.02 8.92
N GLN A 91 -13.80 18.87 9.48
CA GLN A 91 -14.91 18.72 10.42
C GLN A 91 -14.55 19.16 11.85
N GLY A 92 -13.29 19.54 12.11
CA GLY A 92 -12.80 19.87 13.45
C GLY A 92 -12.59 18.67 14.37
N HIS A 93 -12.72 17.44 13.85
CA HIS A 93 -12.54 16.18 14.56
C HIS A 93 -11.07 15.86 14.84
N ALA A 94 -10.13 16.47 14.13
CA ALA A 94 -8.70 16.33 14.37
C ALA A 94 -7.94 17.66 14.27
N ASP A 95 -6.76 17.72 14.90
CA ASP A 95 -5.82 18.83 14.76
C ASP A 95 -5.15 18.86 13.36
N PRO A 96 -4.84 20.04 12.78
CA PRO A 96 -4.13 20.12 11.50
C PRO A 96 -2.77 19.41 11.43
N SER A 97 -2.15 19.11 12.57
CA SER A 97 -0.92 18.30 12.66
C SER A 97 -1.12 16.85 12.20
N LEU A 98 -2.35 16.30 12.26
CA LEU A 98 -2.65 14.98 11.71
C LEU A 98 -2.31 14.89 10.21
N LEU A 99 -2.42 15.99 9.48
CA LEU A 99 -2.10 16.04 8.04
C LEU A 99 -0.60 15.92 7.76
N ASP A 100 0.28 16.10 8.75
CA ASP A 100 1.73 15.89 8.59
C ASP A 100 2.05 14.40 8.44
N SER A 101 1.26 13.52 9.07
CA SER A 101 1.39 12.07 8.92
C SER A 101 1.18 11.59 7.47
N PHE A 102 0.48 12.36 6.61
CA PHE A 102 0.33 11.98 5.19
C PHE A 102 1.68 11.92 4.48
N GLU A 103 2.51 12.96 4.65
CA GLU A 103 3.83 12.99 4.03
C GLU A 103 4.74 11.92 4.64
N GLU A 104 4.71 11.82 5.97
CA GLU A 104 5.52 10.85 6.73
C GLU A 104 5.22 9.40 6.35
N GLU A 105 3.96 9.07 6.10
CA GLU A 105 3.54 7.72 5.71
C GLU A 105 3.80 7.41 4.23
N ARG A 106 3.61 8.38 3.33
CA ARG A 106 3.55 8.12 1.88
C ARG A 106 4.86 8.39 1.14
N ILE A 107 5.67 9.37 1.55
CA ILE A 107 6.97 9.64 0.91
C ILE A 107 7.96 8.47 1.02
N PRO A 108 8.15 7.83 2.20
CA PRO A 108 9.11 6.73 2.32
C PRO A 108 8.75 5.57 1.40
N PHE A 109 7.46 5.27 1.25
CA PHE A 109 6.98 4.26 0.31
C PHE A 109 7.32 4.64 -1.14
N ALA A 110 7.01 5.85 -1.58
CA ALA A 110 7.32 6.31 -2.94
C ALA A 110 8.83 6.24 -3.24
N ARG A 111 9.69 6.62 -2.28
CA ARG A 111 11.14 6.51 -2.41
C ARG A 111 11.63 5.06 -2.47
N ALA A 112 11.12 4.18 -1.61
CA ALA A 112 11.48 2.77 -1.59
C ALA A 112 11.02 2.05 -2.88
N LEU A 113 9.82 2.39 -3.36
CA LEU A 113 9.28 1.89 -4.62
C LEU A 113 10.19 2.25 -5.78
N ILE A 114 10.64 3.50 -5.86
CA ILE A 114 11.56 3.93 -6.93
C ILE A 114 12.91 3.25 -6.81
N GLN A 115 13.51 3.15 -5.63
CA GLN A 115 14.80 2.44 -5.47
C GLN A 115 14.71 0.96 -5.91
N ARG A 116 13.60 0.28 -5.61
CA ARG A 116 13.40 -1.13 -6.00
C ARG A 116 13.07 -1.29 -7.48
N THR A 117 12.19 -0.43 -8.02
CA THR A 117 11.80 -0.47 -9.44
C THR A 117 12.95 -0.03 -10.34
N ASP A 118 13.78 0.93 -9.92
CA ASP A 118 15.02 1.31 -10.62
C ASP A 118 15.96 0.11 -10.81
N GLN A 119 16.17 -0.68 -9.75
CA GLN A 119 17.03 -1.86 -9.81
C GLN A 119 16.45 -2.94 -10.74
N ALA A 120 15.17 -3.27 -10.58
CA ALA A 120 14.51 -4.29 -11.40
C ALA A 120 14.40 -3.88 -12.87
N PHE A 121 14.06 -2.61 -13.13
CA PHE A 121 13.94 -2.06 -14.48
C PHE A 121 15.31 -1.95 -15.14
N SER A 122 16.34 -1.48 -14.42
CA SER A 122 17.72 -1.47 -14.92
C SER A 122 18.16 -2.86 -15.37
N ILE A 123 17.87 -3.92 -14.60
CA ILE A 123 18.19 -5.30 -14.99
C ILE A 123 17.40 -5.73 -16.24
N ALA A 124 16.12 -5.35 -16.31
CA ALA A 124 15.26 -5.72 -17.43
C ALA A 124 15.64 -5.01 -18.74
N THR A 125 16.04 -3.73 -18.68
CA THR A 125 16.22 -2.86 -19.85
C THR A 125 17.66 -2.42 -20.12
N SER A 126 18.64 -2.81 -19.31
CA SER A 126 20.05 -2.56 -19.61
C SER A 126 20.43 -3.23 -20.93
N GLY A 127 21.00 -2.45 -21.85
CA GLY A 127 21.64 -2.95 -23.06
C GLY A 127 23.08 -3.36 -22.77
N GLY A 128 23.57 -4.39 -23.47
CA GLY A 128 24.94 -4.89 -23.36
C GLY A 128 24.99 -6.41 -23.26
N PHE A 129 26.08 -6.99 -23.76
CA PHE A 129 26.27 -8.43 -23.91
C PHE A 129 25.99 -9.24 -22.62
N LEU A 130 26.41 -8.74 -21.46
CA LEU A 130 26.21 -9.43 -20.17
C LEU A 130 24.74 -9.40 -19.71
N ALA A 131 24.01 -8.32 -19.99
CA ALA A 131 22.59 -8.19 -19.65
C ALA A 131 21.72 -9.09 -20.54
N ASP A 132 22.07 -9.21 -21.83
CA ASP A 132 21.38 -10.10 -22.76
C ASP A 132 21.61 -11.58 -22.42
N ILE A 133 22.83 -11.94 -22.00
CA ILE A 133 23.14 -13.29 -21.49
C ILE A 133 22.34 -13.56 -20.21
N ALA A 134 22.34 -12.63 -19.27
CA ALA A 134 21.61 -12.80 -18.02
C ALA A 134 20.11 -13.00 -18.28
N ARG A 135 19.48 -12.15 -19.10
CA ARG A 135 18.05 -12.21 -19.42
C ARG A 135 17.66 -13.47 -20.20
N SER A 136 18.50 -13.91 -21.13
CA SER A 136 18.15 -14.99 -22.07
C SER A 136 18.51 -16.39 -21.55
N TYR A 137 19.51 -16.50 -20.67
CA TYR A 137 20.05 -17.81 -20.27
C TYR A 137 20.09 -18.02 -18.76
N ILE A 138 20.25 -16.97 -17.95
CA ILE A 138 20.39 -17.11 -16.49
C ILE A 138 19.03 -16.95 -15.79
N VAL A 139 18.31 -15.86 -16.08
CA VAL A 139 17.00 -15.55 -15.47
C VAL A 139 15.97 -16.66 -15.68
N PRO A 140 15.81 -17.26 -16.88
CA PRO A 140 14.82 -18.33 -17.10
C PRO A 140 15.13 -19.61 -16.30
N TRP A 141 16.38 -19.79 -15.86
CA TRP A 141 16.80 -20.95 -15.08
C TRP A 141 16.72 -20.68 -13.56
N ILE A 142 17.16 -19.50 -13.13
CA ILE A 142 17.19 -19.13 -11.70
C ILE A 142 15.80 -18.76 -11.18
N LEU A 143 15.03 -17.99 -11.95
CA LEU A 143 13.74 -17.47 -11.48
C LEU A 143 12.75 -18.59 -11.09
N PRO A 144 12.56 -19.67 -11.88
CA PRO A 144 11.67 -20.76 -11.48
C PRO A 144 12.18 -21.51 -10.25
N VAL A 145 13.50 -21.63 -10.06
CA VAL A 145 14.10 -22.27 -8.89
C VAL A 145 13.91 -21.40 -7.64
N ALA A 146 14.15 -20.10 -7.75
CA ALA A 146 13.94 -19.15 -6.66
C ALA A 146 12.45 -19.08 -6.25
N MET A 147 11.53 -19.10 -7.21
CA MET A 147 10.09 -19.11 -6.96
C MET A 147 9.57 -20.44 -6.37
N ARG A 148 10.38 -21.50 -6.35
CA ARG A 148 10.07 -22.77 -5.65
C ARG A 148 10.47 -22.74 -4.17
N LEU A 149 11.24 -21.74 -3.73
CA LEU A 149 11.57 -21.61 -2.32
C LEU A 149 10.31 -21.29 -1.50
N PRO A 150 10.13 -21.92 -0.32
CA PRO A 150 9.01 -21.60 0.56
C PRO A 150 8.95 -20.10 0.87
N GLY A 151 7.79 -19.48 0.65
CA GLY A 151 7.55 -18.06 0.93
C GLY A 151 8.00 -17.08 -0.17
N ALA A 152 8.77 -17.49 -1.19
CA ALA A 152 9.23 -16.59 -2.25
C ALA A 152 8.07 -16.00 -3.07
N THR A 153 7.10 -16.85 -3.45
CA THR A 153 5.90 -16.41 -4.19
C THR A 153 5.01 -15.52 -3.35
N ASP A 154 4.82 -15.82 -2.06
CA ASP A 154 4.06 -14.97 -1.13
C ASP A 154 4.72 -13.60 -0.98
N TYR A 155 6.03 -13.56 -0.79
CA TYR A 155 6.79 -12.32 -0.74
C TYR A 155 6.65 -11.51 -2.03
N ALA A 156 6.87 -12.13 -3.20
CA ALA A 156 6.71 -11.46 -4.49
C ALA A 156 5.28 -10.92 -4.70
N PHE A 157 4.27 -11.70 -4.33
CA PHE A 157 2.88 -11.28 -4.37
C PHE A 157 2.62 -10.07 -3.48
N ARG A 158 3.11 -10.05 -2.24
CA ARG A 158 2.94 -8.91 -1.31
C ARG A 158 3.61 -7.64 -1.80
N ILE A 159 4.75 -7.77 -2.48
CA ILE A 159 5.43 -6.63 -3.11
C ILE A 159 4.59 -6.07 -4.28
N LEU A 160 4.17 -6.92 -5.20
CA LEU A 160 3.42 -6.50 -6.40
C LEU A 160 2.03 -5.96 -6.06
N SER A 161 1.32 -6.63 -5.14
CA SER A 161 -0.01 -6.22 -4.65
C SER A 161 0.02 -5.06 -3.67
N GLN A 162 1.22 -4.60 -3.26
CA GLN A 162 1.40 -3.53 -2.28
C GLN A 162 0.79 -3.81 -0.89
N THR A 163 0.45 -5.06 -0.59
CA THR A 163 -0.07 -5.47 0.73
C THR A 163 0.99 -5.47 1.83
N HIS A 164 2.27 -5.33 1.47
CA HIS A 164 3.37 -5.17 2.42
C HIS A 164 3.54 -3.75 2.98
N ILE A 165 2.78 -2.76 2.50
CA ILE A 165 2.89 -1.38 2.99
C ILE A 165 2.52 -1.34 4.47
N THR A 166 3.40 -0.73 5.27
CA THR A 166 3.20 -0.50 6.69
C THR A 166 3.66 0.91 7.05
N TYR A 167 3.01 1.51 8.04
CA TYR A 167 3.29 2.84 8.59
C TYR A 167 3.99 2.77 9.95
N ARG A 168 4.53 1.60 10.33
CA ARG A 168 5.29 1.45 11.57
C ARG A 168 6.35 2.53 11.72
N GLY A 169 6.43 3.10 12.92
CA GLY A 169 7.43 4.11 13.26
C GLY A 169 7.12 5.53 12.76
N THR A 170 5.97 5.74 12.12
CA THR A 170 5.46 7.08 11.80
C THR A 170 4.67 7.67 12.96
N SER A 171 4.40 8.97 12.90
CA SER A 171 3.44 9.60 13.81
C SER A 171 2.06 8.95 13.67
N CYS A 172 1.31 8.97 14.77
CA CYS A 172 -0.07 8.51 14.79
C CYS A 172 -0.32 7.05 14.39
N VAL A 173 0.64 6.20 14.75
CA VAL A 173 0.42 4.77 14.91
C VAL A 173 1.08 4.28 16.20
N GLY A 174 0.59 3.21 16.80
CA GLY A 174 1.20 2.70 18.03
C GLY A 174 0.73 1.32 18.49
N GLY A 175 1.30 0.86 19.59
CA GLY A 175 0.90 -0.39 20.23
C GLY A 175 1.30 -1.65 19.45
N VAL A 176 1.29 -2.76 20.18
CA VAL A 176 1.60 -4.11 19.68
C VAL A 176 0.72 -5.10 20.41
N ALA A 177 0.11 -6.01 19.65
CA ALA A 177 -0.63 -7.14 20.21
C ALA A 177 -0.44 -8.38 19.33
N GLY A 178 0.23 -9.39 19.88
CA GLY A 178 0.70 -10.54 19.11
C GLY A 178 1.82 -10.12 18.16
N HIS A 179 1.62 -10.35 16.86
CA HIS A 179 2.53 -9.90 15.80
C HIS A 179 2.03 -8.66 15.04
N VAL A 180 0.83 -8.17 15.37
CA VAL A 180 0.24 -6.98 14.77
C VAL A 180 0.71 -5.73 15.49
N HIS A 181 1.16 -4.75 14.71
CA HIS A 181 1.65 -3.46 15.19
C HIS A 181 0.78 -2.33 14.67
N GLY A 182 0.73 -1.22 15.39
CA GLY A 182 0.27 0.05 14.81
C GLY A 182 1.02 0.37 13.51
N GLY A 183 0.26 0.75 12.50
CA GLY A 183 0.73 1.04 11.14
C GLY A 183 0.66 -0.16 10.20
N ASP A 184 0.36 -1.36 10.68
CA ASP A 184 0.10 -2.48 9.80
C ASP A 184 -1.25 -2.34 9.10
N ARG A 185 -1.33 -2.87 7.87
CA ARG A 185 -2.64 -3.18 7.29
C ARG A 185 -3.29 -4.27 8.16
N LEU A 186 -4.60 -4.18 8.40
CA LEU A 186 -5.31 -5.22 9.16
C LEU A 186 -5.02 -6.59 8.52
N PRO A 187 -4.52 -7.59 9.27
CA PRO A 187 -4.37 -8.94 8.72
C PRO A 187 -5.72 -9.55 8.32
N TYR A 188 -5.73 -10.26 7.21
CA TYR A 188 -6.91 -10.99 6.74
C TYR A 188 -7.07 -12.33 7.48
N THR A 189 -8.27 -12.67 7.91
CA THR A 189 -8.61 -14.00 8.42
C THR A 189 -10.10 -14.31 8.22
N THR A 190 -10.41 -15.59 8.01
CA THR A 190 -11.78 -16.11 7.97
C THR A 190 -12.09 -16.85 9.26
N ALA A 191 -12.09 -16.14 10.38
CA ALA A 191 -12.42 -16.74 11.67
C ALA A 191 -13.87 -17.24 11.65
N ILE A 192 -14.06 -18.57 11.68
CA ILE A 192 -15.37 -19.24 11.68
C ILE A 192 -16.26 -18.84 10.48
N GLY A 193 -15.65 -18.63 9.30
CA GLY A 193 -16.39 -18.34 8.07
C GLY A 193 -16.90 -16.90 7.94
N LEU A 194 -16.58 -16.02 8.89
CA LEU A 194 -16.76 -14.57 8.73
C LEU A 194 -15.48 -13.96 8.18
N ASP A 195 -15.60 -13.24 7.06
CA ASP A 195 -14.53 -12.44 6.48
C ASP A 195 -14.41 -11.14 7.29
N ASN A 196 -13.29 -10.96 7.99
CA ASN A 196 -13.07 -9.76 8.80
C ASN A 196 -13.01 -8.48 7.95
N TYR A 197 -12.78 -8.58 6.64
CA TYR A 197 -12.79 -7.45 5.73
C TYR A 197 -14.19 -7.01 5.30
N GLU A 198 -15.24 -7.81 5.52
CA GLU A 198 -16.62 -7.34 5.26
C GLU A 198 -16.95 -6.10 6.11
N ALA A 199 -16.43 -6.04 7.34
CA ALA A 199 -16.54 -4.88 8.22
C ALA A 199 -15.89 -3.61 7.64
N LEU A 200 -14.86 -3.76 6.79
CA LEU A 200 -14.13 -2.64 6.18
C LEU A 200 -14.88 -1.97 5.03
N SER A 201 -16.06 -2.47 4.65
CA SER A 201 -16.95 -1.79 3.71
C SER A 201 -17.40 -0.42 4.21
N GLN A 202 -17.41 -0.22 5.54
CA GLN A 202 -17.65 1.07 6.16
C GLN A 202 -16.34 1.85 6.33
N ILE A 203 -16.21 2.97 5.61
CA ILE A 203 -15.06 3.89 5.71
C ILE A 203 -15.21 4.76 6.97
N ALA A 204 -14.84 4.21 8.12
CA ALA A 204 -14.92 4.87 9.42
C ALA A 204 -13.85 4.32 10.37
N TRP A 205 -13.70 4.96 11.52
CA TRP A 205 -12.98 4.36 12.64
C TRP A 205 -13.75 3.13 13.14
N GLN A 206 -13.02 2.07 13.47
CA GLN A 206 -13.59 0.82 13.96
C GLN A 206 -12.69 0.21 15.04
N VAL A 207 -13.24 -0.59 15.93
CA VAL A 207 -12.48 -1.45 16.84
C VAL A 207 -12.75 -2.90 16.48
N HIS A 208 -11.69 -3.67 16.29
CA HIS A 208 -11.78 -5.11 16.08
C HIS A 208 -11.22 -5.84 17.31
N VAL A 209 -11.93 -6.88 17.76
CA VAL A 209 -11.48 -7.78 18.82
C VAL A 209 -11.59 -9.21 18.32
N TYR A 210 -10.51 -9.98 18.44
CA TYR A 210 -10.48 -11.40 18.11
C TYR A 210 -10.53 -12.20 19.40
N GLY A 211 -11.73 -12.62 19.79
CA GLY A 211 -12.07 -13.19 21.09
C GLY A 211 -13.19 -12.42 21.76
N THR A 212 -13.15 -12.33 23.09
CA THR A 212 -14.21 -11.70 23.89
C THR A 212 -13.84 -10.26 24.23
N PRO A 213 -14.58 -9.25 23.74
CA PRO A 213 -14.35 -7.85 24.11
C PRO A 213 -14.64 -7.62 25.59
N LYS A 214 -13.84 -6.77 26.23
CA LYS A 214 -14.07 -6.32 27.61
C LYS A 214 -15.30 -5.42 27.70
N GLU A 215 -16.00 -5.44 28.83
CA GLU A 215 -17.18 -4.59 29.05
C GLU A 215 -16.85 -3.11 28.92
N GLU A 216 -15.67 -2.71 29.40
CA GLU A 216 -15.14 -1.36 29.29
C GLU A 216 -14.90 -0.95 27.83
N MET A 217 -14.44 -1.87 26.99
CA MET A 217 -14.26 -1.62 25.57
C MET A 217 -15.60 -1.47 24.84
N ILE A 218 -16.59 -2.29 25.18
CA ILE A 218 -17.96 -2.18 24.64
C ILE A 218 -18.56 -0.82 25.02
N ALA A 219 -18.43 -0.42 26.30
CA ALA A 219 -18.91 0.86 26.78
C ALA A 219 -18.20 2.03 26.09
N TRP A 220 -16.88 1.94 25.91
CA TRP A 220 -16.08 2.95 25.22
C TRP A 220 -16.48 3.12 23.75
N CYS A 221 -16.66 2.02 23.01
CA CYS A 221 -17.10 2.07 21.61
C CYS A 221 -18.48 2.72 21.49
N ARG A 222 -19.39 2.42 22.42
CA ARG A 222 -20.73 3.04 22.47
C ARG A 222 -20.66 4.54 22.76
N ASP A 223 -19.83 4.97 23.72
CA ASP A 223 -19.66 6.37 24.08
C ASP A 223 -19.03 7.19 22.95
N LYS A 224 -18.07 6.61 22.23
CA LYS A 224 -17.36 7.24 21.11
C LYS A 224 -18.07 7.14 19.77
N ASP A 225 -19.18 6.41 19.71
CA ASP A 225 -19.91 6.08 18.48
C ASP A 225 -18.99 5.42 17.42
N VAL A 226 -18.25 4.40 17.86
CA VAL A 226 -17.32 3.61 17.05
C VAL A 226 -17.84 2.19 16.92
N ALA A 227 -17.84 1.65 15.70
CA ALA A 227 -18.25 0.27 15.47
C ALA A 227 -17.27 -0.71 16.15
N LEU A 228 -17.80 -1.62 16.97
CA LEU A 228 -17.07 -2.72 17.56
C LEU A 228 -17.41 -4.02 16.83
N HIS A 229 -16.39 -4.65 16.25
CA HIS A 229 -16.50 -5.96 15.61
C HIS A 229 -15.75 -6.99 16.45
N ALA A 230 -16.50 -7.95 16.99
CA ALA A 230 -15.93 -9.09 17.72
C ALA A 230 -16.01 -10.33 16.84
N PHE A 231 -14.88 -11.03 16.72
CA PHE A 231 -14.75 -12.28 15.98
C PHE A 231 -14.37 -13.39 16.93
N ASP A 232 -14.97 -14.57 16.79
CA ASP A 232 -14.61 -15.71 17.63
C ASP A 232 -13.14 -16.09 17.44
N TRP A 233 -12.49 -16.44 18.55
CA TRP A 233 -11.08 -16.81 18.52
C TRP A 233 -10.87 -18.19 17.88
N THR A 234 -9.99 -18.26 16.89
CA THR A 234 -9.52 -19.50 16.25
C THR A 234 -7.99 -19.54 16.18
N GLU A 235 -7.41 -20.72 15.92
CA GLU A 235 -5.96 -20.81 15.67
C GLU A 235 -5.54 -20.06 14.39
N ASP A 236 -6.44 -19.85 13.43
CA ASP A 236 -6.16 -19.04 12.23
C ASP A 236 -5.89 -17.58 12.61
N CYS A 237 -6.63 -17.02 13.57
CA CYS A 237 -6.37 -15.67 14.09
C CYS A 237 -4.94 -15.54 14.62
N LYS A 238 -4.48 -16.55 15.38
CA LYS A 238 -3.10 -16.61 15.87
C LYS A 238 -2.10 -16.76 14.73
N GLY A 239 -2.41 -17.60 13.74
CA GLY A 239 -1.56 -17.84 12.56
C GLY A 239 -1.29 -16.59 11.74
N VAL A 240 -2.25 -15.66 11.67
CA VAL A 240 -2.08 -14.37 10.99
C VAL A 240 -1.57 -13.25 11.91
N GLY A 241 -1.36 -13.56 13.19
CA GLY A 241 -0.63 -12.71 14.13
C GLY A 241 -1.48 -11.99 15.18
N PHE A 242 -2.80 -12.18 15.22
CA PHE A 242 -3.63 -11.59 16.27
C PHE A 242 -3.32 -12.19 17.65
N ALA A 243 -3.64 -11.44 18.69
CA ALA A 243 -3.63 -11.89 20.08
C ALA A 243 -5.07 -12.01 20.59
N ARG A 244 -5.31 -13.05 21.39
CA ARG A 244 -6.64 -13.34 21.93
C ARG A 244 -7.10 -12.23 22.87
N ASP A 245 -8.34 -11.79 22.67
CA ASP A 245 -9.02 -10.75 23.46
C ASP A 245 -8.33 -9.36 23.41
N ALA A 246 -7.35 -9.19 22.52
CA ALA A 246 -6.74 -7.89 22.25
C ALA A 246 -7.68 -7.00 21.41
N ALA A 247 -7.52 -5.70 21.55
CA ALA A 247 -8.30 -4.71 20.80
C ALA A 247 -7.42 -3.99 19.77
N TYR A 248 -7.95 -3.84 18.56
CA TYR A 248 -7.30 -3.22 17.42
C TYR A 248 -8.13 -2.04 16.95
N LEU A 249 -7.63 -0.82 17.17
CA LEU A 249 -8.26 0.40 16.64
C LEU A 249 -7.85 0.55 15.18
N LEU A 250 -8.82 0.62 14.28
CA LEU A 250 -8.63 0.76 12.84
C LEU A 250 -8.98 2.15 12.36
N ARG A 251 -8.12 2.67 11.48
CA ARG A 251 -8.34 3.92 10.75
C ARG A 251 -9.35 3.70 9.62
N PRO A 252 -10.00 4.78 9.14
CA PRO A 252 -10.85 4.72 7.95
C PRO A 252 -10.17 4.20 6.67
N ASP A 253 -8.84 4.19 6.62
CA ASP A 253 -8.06 3.62 5.51
C ASP A 253 -7.65 2.16 5.71
N SER A 254 -8.27 1.43 6.65
CA SER A 254 -8.07 0.00 6.98
C SER A 254 -6.72 -0.37 7.64
N TYR A 255 -5.93 0.63 8.02
CA TYR A 255 -4.70 0.40 8.78
C TYR A 255 -4.99 0.37 10.28
N VAL A 256 -4.27 -0.49 10.99
CA VAL A 256 -4.28 -0.54 12.45
C VAL A 256 -3.65 0.76 12.95
N ALA A 257 -4.45 1.62 13.57
CA ALA A 257 -3.96 2.81 14.26
C ALA A 257 -3.22 2.42 15.53
N PHE A 258 -3.87 1.61 16.37
CA PHE A 258 -3.30 1.16 17.63
C PHE A 258 -3.66 -0.29 17.95
N ALA A 259 -2.66 -1.11 18.28
CA ALA A 259 -2.86 -2.48 18.74
C ALA A 259 -2.66 -2.58 20.26
N ASN A 260 -3.69 -2.96 21.00
CA ASN A 260 -3.65 -3.06 22.46
C ASN A 260 -3.88 -4.50 22.94
N LEU A 261 -2.83 -5.10 23.51
CA LEU A 261 -2.87 -6.44 24.07
C LEU A 261 -3.81 -6.60 25.28
N SER A 262 -4.02 -5.55 26.08
CA SER A 262 -4.87 -5.63 27.27
C SER A 262 -6.36 -5.68 26.96
N GLY A 263 -6.77 -5.25 25.75
CA GLY A 263 -8.17 -5.10 25.37
C GLY A 263 -8.89 -3.93 26.06
N MET A 264 -8.20 -3.12 26.88
CA MET A 264 -8.79 -2.00 27.62
C MET A 264 -8.75 -0.68 26.81
N PRO A 265 -9.71 0.24 26.97
CA PRO A 265 -9.77 1.44 26.13
C PRO A 265 -8.77 2.55 26.50
N ALA A 266 -8.18 2.52 27.70
CA ALA A 266 -7.36 3.63 28.21
C ALA A 266 -6.20 4.05 27.28
N GLN A 267 -5.54 3.08 26.65
CA GLN A 267 -4.43 3.36 25.74
C GLN A 267 -4.89 3.93 24.39
N PHE A 268 -6.14 3.69 23.99
CA PHE A 268 -6.70 4.35 22.81
C PHE A 268 -6.88 5.84 23.07
N GLU A 269 -7.37 6.25 24.24
CA GLU A 269 -7.52 7.68 24.58
C GLU A 269 -6.18 8.42 24.58
N GLU A 270 -5.15 7.82 25.18
CA GLU A 270 -3.80 8.38 25.18
C GLU A 270 -3.27 8.55 23.75
N TYR A 271 -3.44 7.51 22.92
CA TYR A 271 -3.08 7.54 21.51
C TYR A 271 -3.82 8.65 20.74
N LEU A 272 -5.15 8.75 20.89
CA LEU A 272 -5.97 9.74 20.21
C LEU A 272 -5.58 11.16 20.61
N GLY A 273 -5.34 11.38 21.90
CA GLY A 273 -4.86 12.65 22.44
C GLY A 273 -3.49 13.04 21.87
N ALA A 274 -2.54 12.10 21.84
CA ALA A 274 -1.21 12.32 21.25
C ALA A 274 -1.28 12.65 19.76
N CYS A 275 -2.31 12.17 19.07
CA CYS A 275 -2.58 12.44 17.66
C CYS A 275 -3.43 13.67 17.36
N GLY A 276 -3.89 14.37 18.40
CA GLY A 276 -4.83 15.47 18.24
C GLY A 276 -6.17 15.04 17.65
N ILE A 277 -6.54 13.75 17.74
CA ILE A 277 -7.84 13.24 17.30
C ILE A 277 -8.83 13.43 18.45
N ARG A 278 -9.85 14.26 18.20
CA ARG A 278 -10.86 14.68 19.17
C ARG A 278 -12.15 13.87 19.07
N LYS A 279 -12.52 13.44 17.85
CA LYS A 279 -13.73 12.66 17.57
C LYS A 279 -13.46 11.58 16.53
N LEU A 280 -14.15 10.46 16.67
CA LEU A 280 -14.03 9.30 15.78
C LEU A 280 -15.26 9.10 14.88
N SER A 281 -16.41 9.66 15.25
CA SER A 281 -17.58 9.70 14.39
C SER A 281 -17.37 10.66 13.22
N THR A 282 -17.83 10.27 12.03
CA THR A 282 -17.84 11.09 10.80
C THR A 282 -19.14 11.84 10.61
#